data_AF-A0A956LPE7-F1
#
_entry.id   AF-A0A956LPE7-F1
#
_cell.length_a   1.000
_cell.length_b   1.000
_cell.length_c   1.000
_cell.angle_alpha   90.00
_cell.angle_beta   90.00
_cell.angle_gamma   90.00
#
_symmetry.space_group_name_H-M   'P 1'
#
loop_
_entity.id
_entity.type
_entity.pdbx_description
1 polymer ?
#
loop_
_entity_poly.entity_id
_entity_poly.type
_entity_poly.pdbx_seq_one_letter_code
_entity_poly.pdbx_strand_id
1 'polypeptide(L)'
;MRAHSPASPLRRLALALAFTTATLTSAVALAGDVKFGADTLEVDDAGALTEAGASAAISELRQTAGDNSWDLHVWVKFDKKTPQTPIYIEFHEMVDDKPQLVWRNEDQTFQGGTTAALTMRLEGVGGFKADTSYEVKVLIAPKGKDKLVAKGELKLLPPEE
;
A
#
# COMPACT_ATOMS: atom_id res chain seq x y z
N MET A 1 10.86 -14.74 -70.13
CA MET A 1 11.98 -15.69 -70.35
C MET A 1 13.01 -15.44 -69.26
N ARG A 2 13.26 -16.45 -68.41
CA ARG A 2 14.42 -16.70 -67.49
C ARG A 2 14.86 -15.53 -66.58
N ALA A 3 14.50 -15.53 -65.30
CA ALA A 3 15.12 -16.24 -64.17
C ALA A 3 16.56 -15.76 -63.85
N HIS A 4 16.75 -15.21 -62.64
CA HIS A 4 17.86 -15.56 -61.75
C HIS A 4 17.67 -14.93 -60.35
N SER A 5 17.42 -15.78 -59.35
CA SER A 5 17.85 -15.56 -57.95
C SER A 5 19.37 -15.68 -57.86
N PRO A 6 20.01 -15.04 -56.87
CA PRO A 6 20.54 -15.81 -55.72
C PRO A 6 20.37 -15.06 -54.38
N ALA A 7 19.86 -15.74 -53.36
CA ALA A 7 20.62 -16.36 -52.26
C ALA A 7 20.84 -15.42 -51.06
N SER A 8 20.07 -15.72 -50.00
CA SER A 8 20.36 -15.34 -48.61
C SER A 8 21.68 -15.96 -48.16
N PRO A 9 22.36 -15.41 -47.14
CA PRO A 9 22.36 -16.19 -45.91
C PRO A 9 22.41 -15.38 -44.60
N LEU A 10 22.00 -16.07 -43.55
CA LEU A 10 22.45 -15.97 -42.16
C LEU A 10 21.77 -14.96 -41.23
N ARG A 11 21.04 -15.58 -40.29
CA ARG A 11 21.09 -15.37 -38.84
C ARG A 11 20.63 -13.99 -38.35
N ARG A 12 19.48 -14.02 -37.70
CA ARG A 12 19.43 -13.97 -36.23
C ARG A 12 18.08 -14.49 -35.75
N LEU A 13 18.11 -15.76 -35.33
CA LEU A 13 17.15 -16.32 -34.41
C LEU A 13 17.38 -15.60 -33.06
N ALA A 14 16.56 -14.63 -32.73
CA ALA A 14 16.50 -14.08 -31.37
C ALA A 14 15.27 -14.65 -30.68
N LEU A 15 15.46 -15.86 -30.16
CA LEU A 15 14.56 -16.49 -29.20
C LEU A 15 14.71 -15.71 -27.88
N ALA A 16 13.85 -14.72 -27.64
CA ALA A 16 13.70 -14.14 -26.32
C ALA A 16 12.67 -15.00 -25.56
N LEU A 17 13.18 -15.83 -24.65
CA LEU A 17 12.37 -16.63 -23.74
C LEU A 17 11.50 -15.70 -22.89
N ALA A 18 10.18 -15.78 -23.08
CA ALA A 18 9.21 -15.28 -22.12
C ALA A 18 9.22 -16.19 -20.89
N PHE A 19 10.02 -15.86 -19.88
CA PHE A 19 9.82 -16.38 -18.52
C PHE A 19 8.87 -15.42 -17.80
N THR A 20 7.58 -15.55 -18.06
CA THR A 20 6.55 -15.05 -17.14
C THR A 20 6.44 -16.03 -15.99
N THR A 21 7.27 -15.84 -14.95
CA THR A 21 6.99 -16.42 -13.63
C THR A 21 5.80 -15.66 -13.05
N ALA A 22 4.59 -16.06 -13.43
CA ALA A 22 3.40 -15.70 -12.69
C ALA A 22 3.46 -16.44 -11.35
N THR A 23 4.04 -15.79 -10.35
CA THR A 23 3.84 -16.18 -8.96
C THR A 23 2.35 -16.00 -8.67
N LEU A 24 1.59 -17.09 -8.75
CA LEU A 24 0.25 -17.20 -8.19
C LEU A 24 0.36 -17.09 -6.67
N THR A 25 0.61 -15.88 -6.16
CA THR A 25 0.29 -15.57 -4.77
C THR A 25 -1.22 -15.57 -4.71
N SER A 26 -1.80 -16.59 -4.06
CA SER A 26 -3.21 -16.64 -3.72
C SER A 26 -3.57 -15.31 -3.06
N ALA A 27 -4.15 -14.38 -3.84
CA ALA A 27 -4.60 -13.11 -3.32
C ALA A 27 -5.76 -13.45 -2.38
N VAL A 28 -5.48 -13.43 -1.08
CA VAL A 28 -6.55 -13.39 -0.09
C VAL A 28 -7.30 -12.11 -0.41
N ALA A 29 -8.51 -12.26 -0.98
CA ALA A 29 -9.41 -11.14 -1.22
C ALA A 29 -9.78 -10.57 0.15
N LEU A 30 -9.10 -9.50 0.54
CA LEU A 30 -9.39 -8.76 1.76
C LEU A 30 -10.67 -7.96 1.55
N ALA A 31 -11.38 -7.71 2.64
CA ALA A 31 -12.72 -7.12 2.62
C ALA A 31 -12.70 -5.58 2.48
N GLY A 32 -11.74 -5.05 1.72
CA GLY A 32 -11.46 -3.63 1.62
C GLY A 32 -10.13 -3.29 0.96
N ASP A 33 -9.93 -1.98 0.77
CA ASP A 33 -8.73 -1.38 0.17
C ASP A 33 -8.12 -0.36 1.14
N VAL A 34 -6.81 -0.15 1.03
CA VAL A 34 -6.10 0.91 1.74
C VAL A 34 -5.25 1.72 0.76
N LYS A 35 -5.21 3.04 0.95
CA LYS A 35 -4.39 3.99 0.19
C LYS A 35 -3.70 4.94 1.16
N PHE A 36 -2.52 5.40 0.75
CA PHE A 36 -1.67 6.28 1.56
C PHE A 36 -1.50 7.61 0.84
N GLY A 37 -1.40 8.69 1.61
CA GLY A 37 -1.12 10.04 1.12
C GLY A 37 -0.06 10.71 1.97
N ALA A 38 0.79 11.52 1.33
CA ALA A 38 1.60 12.52 2.03
C ALA A 38 0.73 13.70 2.51
N ASP A 39 -0.40 13.92 1.84
CA ASP A 39 -1.46 14.83 2.20
C ASP A 39 -2.81 14.08 2.27
N THR A 40 -3.85 14.77 2.74
CA THR A 40 -5.21 14.23 2.71
C THR A 40 -5.64 13.91 1.27
N LEU A 41 -6.07 12.68 1.03
CA LEU A 41 -6.54 12.25 -0.30
C LEU A 41 -7.95 12.76 -0.56
N GLU A 42 -8.19 13.23 -1.79
CA GLU A 42 -9.49 13.75 -2.20
C GLU A 42 -10.55 12.63 -2.27
N VAL A 43 -11.72 12.92 -1.72
CA VAL A 43 -12.88 12.02 -1.69
C VAL A 43 -14.14 12.75 -2.14
N ASP A 44 -15.11 11.99 -2.65
CA ASP A 44 -16.45 12.48 -2.99
C ASP A 44 -17.34 12.63 -1.75
N ASP A 45 -18.58 13.07 -1.95
CA ASP A 45 -19.58 13.25 -0.88
C ASP A 45 -19.94 11.94 -0.14
N ALA A 46 -19.63 10.78 -0.72
CA ALA A 46 -19.81 9.46 -0.11
C ALA A 46 -18.53 8.98 0.62
N GLY A 47 -17.46 9.78 0.60
CA GLY A 47 -16.16 9.46 1.18
C GLY A 47 -15.35 8.48 0.33
N ALA A 48 -15.78 8.17 -0.91
CA ALA A 48 -15.03 7.35 -1.83
C ALA A 48 -13.93 8.16 -2.52
N LEU A 49 -12.79 7.53 -2.80
CA LEU A 49 -11.65 8.18 -3.43
C LEU A 49 -12.04 8.71 -4.83
N THR A 50 -11.76 9.98 -5.10
CA THR A 50 -11.91 10.53 -6.46
C THR A 50 -10.74 10.09 -7.35
N GLU A 51 -10.80 10.38 -8.65
CA GLU A 51 -9.66 10.15 -9.56
C GLU A 51 -8.43 10.97 -9.15
N ALA A 52 -8.63 12.20 -8.68
CA ALA A 52 -7.55 13.04 -8.17
C ALA A 52 -6.95 12.43 -6.89
N GLY A 53 -7.78 12.01 -5.94
CA GLY A 53 -7.33 11.32 -4.73
C GLY A 53 -6.60 9.99 -5.02
N ALA A 54 -7.08 9.23 -6.01
CA ALA A 54 -6.42 8.00 -6.47
C ALA A 54 -5.06 8.27 -7.08
N SER A 55 -4.94 9.36 -7.85
CA SER A 55 -3.68 9.76 -8.49
C SER A 55 -2.67 10.35 -7.50
N ALA A 56 -3.15 10.96 -6.41
CA ALA A 56 -2.33 11.47 -5.32
C ALA A 56 -1.89 10.38 -4.32
N ALA A 57 -2.44 9.17 -4.43
CA ALA A 57 -2.06 8.08 -3.55
C ALA A 57 -0.59 7.67 -3.78
N ILE A 58 0.15 7.49 -2.70
CA ILE A 58 1.57 7.16 -2.70
C ILE A 58 1.82 5.74 -2.20
N SER A 59 2.97 5.18 -2.59
CA SER A 59 3.56 3.99 -1.99
C SER A 59 4.88 4.29 -1.27
N GLU A 60 5.38 5.51 -1.40
CA GLU A 60 6.61 5.99 -0.75
C GLU A 60 6.32 7.32 -0.05
N LEU A 61 6.64 7.41 1.24
CA LEU A 61 6.43 8.60 2.06
C LEU A 61 7.77 9.19 2.49
N ARG A 62 7.96 10.47 2.20
CA ARG A 62 9.19 11.19 2.52
C ARG A 62 9.17 11.74 3.95
N GLN A 63 10.33 11.67 4.60
CA GLN A 63 10.51 12.20 5.95
C GLN A 63 10.31 13.72 5.97
N THR A 64 9.65 14.21 7.01
CA THR A 64 9.44 15.64 7.23
C THR A 64 10.78 16.31 7.52
N ALA A 65 11.09 17.39 6.79
CA ALA A 65 12.39 18.06 6.88
C ALA A 65 12.64 18.62 8.30
N GLY A 66 13.85 18.39 8.83
CA GLY A 66 14.25 18.81 10.17
C GLY A 66 13.64 18.00 11.31
N ASP A 67 12.89 16.94 11.01
CA ASP A 67 12.26 16.05 11.98
C ASP A 67 12.60 14.58 11.68
N ASN A 68 12.60 13.72 12.69
CA ASN A 68 12.72 12.27 12.50
C ASN A 68 11.34 11.62 12.48
N SER A 69 10.48 12.11 11.58
CA SER A 69 9.10 11.64 11.44
C SER A 69 8.56 11.73 10.01
N TRP A 70 7.49 10.99 9.78
CA TRP A 70 6.71 10.98 8.54
C TRP A 70 5.25 11.25 8.88
N ASP A 71 4.67 12.27 8.26
CA ASP A 71 3.25 12.59 8.42
C ASP A 71 2.47 11.81 7.34
N LEU A 72 1.67 10.85 7.78
CA LEU A 72 0.97 9.89 6.93
C LEU A 72 -0.53 10.11 7.00
N HIS A 73 -1.16 10.17 5.83
CA HIS A 73 -2.60 10.06 5.67
C HIS A 73 -2.97 8.66 5.16
N VAL A 74 -3.94 8.03 5.80
CA VAL A 74 -4.45 6.70 5.45
C VAL A 74 -5.91 6.84 5.08
N TRP A 75 -6.26 6.40 3.88
CA TRP A 75 -7.65 6.19 3.48
C TRP A 75 -7.92 4.69 3.39
N VAL A 76 -9.07 4.28 3.90
CA VAL A 76 -9.52 2.88 3.92
C VAL A 76 -10.91 2.82 3.32
N LYS A 77 -11.14 1.83 2.45
CA LYS A 77 -12.46 1.41 2.02
C LYS A 77 -12.79 0.03 2.56
N PHE A 78 -14.03 -0.14 2.99
CA PHE A 78 -14.59 -1.42 3.38
C PHE A 78 -15.58 -1.89 2.29
N ASP A 79 -15.57 -3.18 1.96
CA ASP A 79 -16.47 -3.77 0.95
C ASP A 79 -17.95 -3.61 1.29
N LYS A 80 -18.25 -3.53 2.59
CA LYS A 80 -19.60 -3.40 3.14
C LYS A 80 -19.57 -2.38 4.24
N LYS A 81 -20.74 -1.83 4.57
CA LYS A 81 -20.90 -0.94 5.72
C LYS A 81 -20.41 -1.64 6.99
N THR A 82 -19.33 -1.12 7.56
CA THR A 82 -18.74 -1.55 8.83
C THR A 82 -19.47 -0.83 9.96
N PRO A 83 -19.87 -1.52 11.04
CA PRO A 83 -20.46 -0.87 12.21
C PRO A 83 -19.42 -0.01 12.96
N GLN A 84 -19.88 0.80 13.91
CA GLN A 84 -18.99 1.47 14.86
C GLN A 84 -18.12 0.42 15.57
N THR A 85 -16.80 0.58 15.47
CA THR A 85 -15.79 -0.33 16.01
C THR A 85 -14.44 0.35 15.99
N PRO A 86 -13.50 0.01 16.89
CA PRO A 86 -12.13 0.47 16.75
C PRO A 86 -11.52 0.03 15.42
N ILE A 87 -10.78 0.94 14.79
CA ILE A 87 -9.89 0.68 13.66
C ILE A 87 -8.46 0.60 14.21
N TYR A 88 -7.73 -0.41 13.78
CA TYR A 88 -6.30 -0.55 14.06
C TYR A 88 -5.50 -0.47 12.78
N ILE A 89 -4.41 0.29 12.82
CA ILE A 89 -3.44 0.35 11.72
C ILE A 89 -2.13 -0.20 12.26
N GLU A 90 -1.73 -1.36 11.78
CA GLU A 90 -0.51 -2.05 12.21
C GLU A 90 0.57 -1.95 11.13
N PHE A 91 1.78 -1.60 11.54
CA PHE A 91 2.96 -1.54 10.67
C PHE A 91 3.86 -2.71 10.98
N HIS A 92 4.22 -3.47 9.96
CA HIS A 92 5.12 -4.62 10.09
C HIS A 92 6.35 -4.44 9.21
N GLU A 93 7.54 -4.55 9.81
CA GLU A 93 8.81 -4.63 9.09
C GLU A 93 9.13 -6.10 8.78
N MET A 94 9.69 -6.39 7.62
CA MET A 94 10.20 -7.74 7.31
C MET A 94 11.60 -7.91 7.92
N VAL A 95 11.72 -8.80 8.90
CA VAL A 95 13.00 -9.15 9.54
C VAL A 95 13.22 -10.64 9.38
N ASP A 96 14.30 -11.05 8.72
CA ASP A 96 14.61 -12.45 8.41
C ASP A 96 13.42 -13.20 7.77
N ASP A 97 12.83 -12.60 6.73
CA ASP A 97 11.64 -13.09 6.01
C ASP A 97 10.38 -13.28 6.87
N LYS A 98 10.34 -12.67 8.07
CA LYS A 98 9.19 -12.72 8.97
C LYS A 98 8.66 -11.31 9.24
N PRO A 99 7.35 -11.07 9.09
CA PRO A 99 6.77 -9.79 9.49
C PRO A 99 6.84 -9.64 11.01
N GLN A 100 7.47 -8.57 11.48
CA GLN A 100 7.52 -8.17 12.88
C GLN A 100 6.69 -6.91 13.07
N LEU A 101 5.79 -6.92 14.06
CA LEU A 101 5.00 -5.74 14.41
C LEU A 101 5.92 -4.66 14.99
N VAL A 102 5.91 -3.48 14.36
CA VAL A 102 6.68 -2.31 14.79
C VAL A 102 5.81 -1.41 15.65
N TRP A 103 4.61 -1.10 15.15
CA TRP A 103 3.70 -0.20 15.82
C TRP A 103 2.24 -0.50 15.45
N ARG A 104 1.32 -0.21 16.37
CA ARG A 104 -0.12 -0.32 16.20
C ARG A 104 -0.79 0.96 16.65
N ASN A 105 -1.42 1.65 15.70
CA ASN A 105 -2.34 2.74 16.00
C ASN A 105 -3.73 2.18 16.34
N GLU A 106 -4.44 2.85 17.23
CA GLU A 106 -5.85 2.60 17.52
C GLU A 106 -6.65 3.89 17.32
N ASP A 107 -7.71 3.82 16.51
CA ASP A 107 -8.72 4.86 16.40
C ASP A 107 -10.08 4.33 16.88
N GLN A 108 -10.57 4.88 17.98
CA GLN A 108 -11.87 4.56 18.56
C GLN A 108 -13.00 5.48 18.05
N THR A 109 -12.68 6.48 17.22
CA THR A 109 -13.63 7.50 16.81
C THR A 109 -14.45 7.12 15.58
N PHE A 110 -14.12 6.01 14.90
CA PHE A 110 -14.85 5.53 13.73
C PHE A 110 -16.31 5.19 14.06
N GLN A 111 -17.24 5.99 13.52
CA GLN A 111 -18.69 5.87 13.75
C GLN A 111 -19.37 4.78 12.90
N GLY A 112 -18.60 4.02 12.12
CA GLY A 112 -19.13 3.10 11.12
C GLY A 112 -19.37 3.77 9.77
N GLY A 113 -19.34 2.98 8.70
CA GLY A 113 -19.37 3.49 7.33
C GLY A 113 -18.73 2.53 6.33
N THR A 114 -18.59 2.99 5.10
CA THR A 114 -17.90 2.25 4.02
C THR A 114 -16.49 2.75 3.77
N THR A 115 -16.10 3.88 4.37
CA THR A 115 -14.74 4.42 4.29
C THR A 115 -14.31 5.03 5.62
N ALA A 116 -13.00 5.16 5.82
CA ALA A 116 -12.39 5.87 6.93
C ALA A 116 -11.14 6.61 6.46
N ALA A 117 -10.84 7.74 7.08
CA ALA A 117 -9.62 8.50 6.84
C ALA A 117 -8.93 8.79 8.18
N LEU A 118 -7.64 8.56 8.26
CA LEU A 118 -6.82 8.76 9.46
C LEU A 118 -5.58 9.56 9.10
N THR A 119 -5.12 10.39 10.02
CA THR A 119 -3.82 11.06 9.95
C THR A 119 -2.98 10.59 11.12
N MET A 120 -1.73 10.26 10.87
CA MET A 120 -0.81 9.76 11.88
C MET A 120 0.60 10.26 11.63
N ARG A 121 1.34 10.45 12.71
CA ARG A 121 2.75 10.80 12.67
C ARG A 121 3.56 9.56 13.04
N LEU A 122 4.35 9.08 12.10
CA LEU A 122 5.26 7.95 12.30
C LEU A 122 6.59 8.52 12.76
N GLU A 123 7.05 8.17 13.95
CA GLU A 123 8.27 8.75 14.52
C GLU A 123 9.38 7.72 14.60
N GLY A 124 10.62 8.12 14.33
CA GLY A 124 11.75 7.20 14.39
C GLY A 124 12.01 6.65 15.80
N VAL A 125 11.67 7.40 16.85
CA VAL A 125 11.67 6.91 18.24
C VAL A 125 10.65 5.79 18.47
N GLY A 126 9.61 5.72 17.64
CA GLY A 126 8.61 4.65 17.61
C GLY A 126 9.04 3.42 16.81
N GLY A 127 10.28 3.37 16.32
CA GLY A 127 10.84 2.23 15.59
C GLY A 127 10.77 2.36 14.06
N PHE A 128 10.23 3.46 13.54
CA PHE A 128 10.22 3.75 12.10
C PHE A 128 11.61 4.18 11.61
N LYS A 129 11.95 3.79 10.37
CA LYS A 129 13.26 4.04 9.78
C LYS A 129 13.09 4.44 8.32
N ALA A 130 13.94 5.35 7.87
CA ALA A 130 14.11 5.64 6.45
C ALA A 130 14.58 4.38 5.68
N ASP A 131 14.34 4.37 4.38
CA ASP A 131 14.68 3.31 3.43
C ASP A 131 14.12 1.93 3.80
N THR A 132 13.00 1.89 4.53
CA THR A 132 12.36 0.66 5.02
C THR A 132 10.94 0.55 4.48
N SER A 133 10.59 -0.62 3.92
CA SER A 133 9.22 -0.98 3.53
C SER A 133 8.48 -1.64 4.69
N TYR A 134 7.25 -1.20 4.93
CA TYR A 134 6.35 -1.74 5.94
C TYR A 134 5.11 -2.35 5.29
N GLU A 135 4.74 -3.57 5.69
CA GLU A 135 3.39 -4.08 5.46
C GLU A 135 2.45 -3.37 6.43
N VAL A 136 1.51 -2.61 5.88
CA VAL A 136 0.50 -1.87 6.66
C VAL A 136 -0.80 -2.67 6.62
N LYS A 137 -1.27 -3.09 7.79
CA LYS A 137 -2.52 -3.82 7.96
C LYS A 137 -3.57 -2.91 8.58
N VAL A 138 -4.77 -2.97 8.01
CA VAL A 138 -5.95 -2.34 8.59
C VAL A 138 -6.82 -3.43 9.20
N LEU A 139 -7.05 -3.34 10.50
CA LEU A 139 -7.92 -4.24 11.23
C LEU A 139 -9.09 -3.48 11.84
N ILE A 140 -10.17 -4.20 12.05
CA ILE A 140 -11.30 -3.75 12.88
C ILE A 140 -11.54 -4.79 13.98
N ALA A 141 -12.08 -4.38 15.12
CA ALA A 141 -12.44 -5.31 16.20
C ALA A 141 -13.96 -5.38 16.48
N PRO A 142 -14.80 -5.80 15.51
CA PRO A 142 -16.21 -5.97 15.76
C PRO A 142 -16.42 -7.03 16.85
N LYS A 143 -17.08 -6.64 17.94
CA LYS A 143 -17.26 -7.50 19.14
C LYS A 143 -15.94 -7.91 19.81
N GLY A 144 -14.90 -7.07 19.70
CA GLY A 144 -13.62 -7.27 20.39
C GLY A 144 -12.70 -8.32 19.77
N LYS A 145 -12.93 -8.73 18.52
CA LYS A 145 -12.04 -9.66 17.79
C LYS A 145 -11.45 -8.99 16.56
N ASP A 146 -10.12 -8.97 16.49
CA ASP A 146 -9.38 -8.43 15.35
C ASP A 146 -9.75 -9.18 14.06
N LYS A 147 -10.10 -8.40 13.05
CA LYS A 147 -10.37 -8.85 11.69
C LYS A 147 -9.58 -7.96 10.73
N LEU A 148 -8.64 -8.55 10.01
CA LEU A 148 -7.96 -7.90 8.90
C LEU A 148 -8.97 -7.58 7.78
N VAL A 149 -9.01 -6.32 7.35
CA VAL A 149 -9.93 -5.85 6.30
C VAL A 149 -9.22 -5.33 5.06
N ALA A 150 -8.02 -4.78 5.21
CA ALA A 150 -7.21 -4.30 4.10
C ALA A 150 -5.73 -4.42 4.47
N LYS A 151 -4.87 -4.50 3.44
CA LYS A 151 -3.43 -4.41 3.61
C LYS A 151 -2.80 -3.68 2.43
N GLY A 152 -1.70 -2.98 2.68
CA GLY A 152 -0.90 -2.31 1.68
C GLY A 152 0.57 -2.33 2.07
N GLU A 153 1.41 -1.81 1.20
CA GLU A 153 2.84 -1.61 1.48
C GLU A 153 3.16 -0.12 1.40
N LEU A 154 3.96 0.37 2.34
CA LEU A 154 4.44 1.74 2.38
C LEU A 154 5.94 1.75 2.66
N LYS A 155 6.71 2.40 1.79
CA LYS A 155 8.14 2.63 2.00
C LYS A 155 8.35 4.01 2.60
N LEU A 156 9.14 4.08 3.66
CA LEU A 156 9.57 5.35 4.24
C LEU A 156 10.89 5.78 3.61
N LEU A 157 11.00 7.04 3.21
CA LEU A 157 12.19 7.62 2.57
C LEU A 157 12.84 8.66 3.48
N PRO A 158 14.16 8.87 3.40
CA PRO A 158 14.85 9.97 4.07
C PRO A 158 14.38 11.34 3.56
N PRO A 159 14.71 12.46 4.24
CA PRO A 159 14.37 13.80 3.77
C PRO A 159 15.02 14.09 2.41
N GLU A 160 14.52 15.09 1.70
CA GLU A 160 15.19 15.60 0.49
C GLU A 160 16.48 16.33 0.90
N GLU A 161 17.56 16.12 0.14
CA GLU A 161 18.87 16.76 0.37
C GLU A 161 18.88 18.25 0.01
#